data_AF-A0A0D6DVF5-F1
#
_entry.id   AF-A0A0D6DVF5-F1
#
_cell.length_a   1.000
_cell.length_b   1.000
_cell.length_c   1.000
_cell.angle_alpha   90.00
_cell.angle_beta   90.00
_cell.angle_gamma   90.00
#
_symmetry.space_group_name_H-M   'P 1'
#
loop_
_entity.id
_entity.type
_entity.pdbx_description
1 polymer ?
#
loop_
_entity_poly.entity_id
_entity_poly.type
_entity_poly.pdbx_seq_one_letter_code
_entity_poly.pdbx_strand_id
1 'polypeptide(L)' 'MTEKNINNLLVEVQSELKAPKSQYNSFGKYNYRSTEDILEALKPILKEKNLALVVLDDVVQV' A
#
# COMPACT_ATOMS: atom_id res chain seq x y z
N MET A 1 16.22 -19.96 -13.88
CA MET A 1 15.16 -19.19 -13.20
C MET A 1 15.43 -17.73 -13.50
N THR A 2 14.61 -17.10 -14.33
CA THR A 2 14.85 -15.72 -14.76
C THR A 2 14.52 -14.78 -13.60
N GLU A 3 15.45 -13.92 -13.21
CA GLU A 3 15.18 -12.86 -12.23
C GLU A 3 13.99 -12.02 -12.72
N LYS A 4 12.97 -11.87 -11.87
CA LYS A 4 11.86 -10.95 -12.16
C LYS A 4 12.40 -9.52 -12.07
N ASN A 5 12.20 -8.74 -13.13
CA ASN A 5 12.50 -7.32 -13.15
C ASN A 5 11.66 -6.59 -12.08
N ILE A 6 12.25 -5.61 -11.38
CA ILE A 6 11.58 -4.80 -10.37
C ILE A 6 10.29 -4.15 -10.89
N ASN A 7 10.25 -3.71 -12.14
CA ASN A 7 9.06 -3.11 -12.76
C ASN A 7 7.91 -4.12 -12.84
N ASN A 8 8.20 -5.39 -13.15
CA ASN A 8 7.18 -6.42 -13.21
C ASN A 8 6.63 -6.71 -11.81
N LEU A 9 7.49 -6.77 -10.80
CA LEU A 9 7.08 -6.93 -9.40
C LEU A 9 6.20 -5.75 -8.94
N LEU A 10 6.54 -4.52 -9.30
CA LEU A 10 5.74 -3.33 -8.99
C LEU A 10 4.36 -3.40 -9.66
N VAL A 11 4.28 -3.77 -10.94
CA VAL A 11 3.01 -3.94 -11.66
C VAL A 11 2.14 -5.00 -11.00
N GLU A 12 2.72 -6.14 -10.58
CA GLU A 12 2.00 -7.18 -9.86
C GLU A 12 1.43 -6.66 -8.53
N VAL A 13 2.26 -6.01 -7.69
CA VAL A 13 1.81 -5.44 -6.40
C VAL A 13 0.68 -4.43 -6.62
N GLN A 14 0.83 -3.52 -7.59
CA GLN A 14 -0.15 -2.48 -7.87
C GLN A 14 -1.47 -3.05 -8.42
N SER A 15 -1.41 -4.13 -9.18
CA SER A 15 -2.60 -4.79 -9.74
C SER A 15 -3.37 -5.59 -8.68
N GLU A 16 -2.64 -6.18 -7.73
CA GLU A 16 -3.21 -7.00 -6.66
C GLU A 16 -3.74 -6.17 -5.49
N LEU A 17 -3.15 -5.01 -5.23
CA LEU A 17 -3.51 -4.15 -4.09
C LEU A 17 -4.97 -3.66 -4.18
N LYS A 18 -5.80 -4.16 -3.27
CA LYS A 18 -7.18 -3.70 -3.09
C LYS A 18 -7.45 -3.36 -1.63
N ALA A 19 -7.39 -2.06 -1.31
CA ALA A 19 -7.80 -1.54 -0.01
C ALA A 19 -9.25 -1.00 -0.08
N PRO A 20 -10.23 -1.70 0.54
CA PRO A 20 -11.63 -1.26 0.54
C PRO A 20 -11.80 0.03 1.35
N LYS A 21 -12.82 0.83 1.00
CA LYS A 21 -13.24 1.97 1.83
C LYS A 21 -14.06 1.48 3.02
N SER A 22 -13.39 0.94 4.04
CA SER A 22 -14.02 0.39 5.25
C SER A 22 -14.46 1.47 6.25
N GLN A 23 -13.95 2.70 6.12
CA GLN A 23 -14.17 3.78 7.07
C GLN A 23 -15.17 4.81 6.53
N TYR A 24 -15.97 5.40 7.42
CA TYR A 24 -16.91 6.47 7.08
C TYR A 24 -16.60 7.73 7.88
N ASN A 25 -16.43 8.85 7.19
CA ASN A 25 -16.30 10.17 7.81
C ASN A 25 -17.70 10.78 7.99
N SER A 26 -18.16 10.89 9.23
CA SER A 26 -19.49 11.44 9.55
C SER A 26 -19.59 12.96 9.39
N PHE A 27 -18.49 13.68 9.52
CA PHE A 27 -18.44 15.14 9.35
C PHE A 27 -18.59 15.53 7.88
N GLY A 28 -17.76 14.95 7.02
CA GLY A 28 -17.76 15.17 5.56
C GLY A 28 -18.71 14.25 4.78
N LYS A 29 -19.32 13.27 5.44
CA LYS A 29 -20.27 12.29 4.88
C LYS A 29 -19.73 11.47 3.70
N TYR A 30 -18.52 10.94 3.80
CA TYR A 30 -17.91 10.12 2.74
C TYR A 30 -17.20 8.87 3.26
N ASN A 31 -17.14 7.83 2.43
CA ASN A 31 -16.35 6.63 2.71
C ASN A 31 -14.89 6.84 2.30
N TYR A 32 -13.97 6.41 3.15
CA TYR A 32 -12.52 6.48 2.96
C TYR A 32 -11.84 5.20 3.45
N ARG A 33 -10.52 5.15 3.26
CA ARG A 33 -9.64 4.13 3.82
C ARG A 33 -8.46 4.87 4.44
N SER A 34 -8.02 4.45 5.61
CA SER A 34 -6.86 5.08 6.25
C SER A 34 -5.56 4.59 5.62
N THR A 35 -4.45 5.21 5.98
CA THR A 35 -3.11 4.73 5.59
C THR A 35 -2.89 3.31 6.15
N GLU A 36 -3.34 3.04 7.37
CA GLU A 36 -3.26 1.74 8.02
C GLU A 36 -4.05 0.68 7.23
N ASP A 37 -5.26 1.00 6.76
CA ASP A 37 -6.06 0.07 5.93
C ASP A 37 -5.30 -0.33 4.64
N ILE A 38 -4.58 0.62 4.03
CA ILE A 38 -3.76 0.37 2.84
C ILE A 38 -2.54 -0.49 3.18
N LEU A 39 -1.86 -0.18 4.29
CA LEU A 39 -0.67 -0.91 4.74
C LEU A 39 -1.00 -2.36 5.12
N GLU A 40 -2.12 -2.60 5.81
CA GLU A 40 -2.59 -3.96 6.11
C GLU A 40 -2.90 -4.74 4.84
N ALA A 41 -3.57 -4.12 3.85
CA ALA A 41 -3.84 -4.75 2.56
C ALA A 41 -2.57 -5.09 1.76
N LEU A 42 -1.49 -4.34 1.95
CA LEU A 42 -0.19 -4.57 1.31
C LEU A 42 0.62 -5.73 1.92
N LYS A 43 0.54 -5.95 3.24
CA LYS A 43 1.33 -6.99 3.94
C LYS A 43 1.32 -8.37 3.28
N PRO A 44 0.18 -8.99 2.93
CA PRO A 44 0.17 -10.31 2.31
C PRO A 44 0.83 -10.32 0.93
N ILE A 45 0.62 -9.27 0.14
CA ILE A 45 1.17 -9.11 -1.22
C ILE A 45 2.70 -8.98 -1.17
N LEU A 46 3.20 -8.15 -0.26
CA LEU A 46 4.63 -7.94 -0.05
C LEU A 46 5.32 -9.23 0.41
N LYS A 47 4.67 -9.99 1.31
CA LYS A 47 5.18 -11.27 1.80
C LYS A 47 5.29 -12.32 0.68
N GLU A 48 4.27 -12.41 -0.19
CA GLU A 48 4.26 -13.35 -1.31
C GLU A 48 5.41 -13.08 -2.31
N LYS A 49 5.70 -11.80 -2.56
CA LYS A 49 6.71 -11.37 -3.53
C LYS A 49 8.09 -11.12 -2.91
N ASN A 50 8.26 -11.40 -1.62
CA ASN A 50 9.49 -11.15 -0.85
C ASN A 50 9.97 -9.68 -0.95
N LEU A 51 9.04 -8.75 -0.80
CA LEU A 51 9.27 -7.31 -0.82
C LEU A 51 9.09 -6.71 0.59
N ALA A 52 9.73 -5.56 0.82
CA ALA A 52 9.53 -4.76 2.03
C ALA A 52 9.15 -3.33 1.66
N LEU A 53 8.19 -2.76 2.37
CA LEU A 53 7.86 -1.35 2.30
C LEU A 53 8.59 -0.61 3.44
N VAL A 54 9.33 0.43 3.08
CA VAL A 54 10.02 1.31 4.04
C VAL A 54 9.42 2.70 3.90
N VAL A 55 8.91 3.24 5.01
CA VAL A 55 8.37 4.59 5.09
C VAL A 55 9.35 5.42 5.90
N LEU A 56 9.83 6.53 5.32
CA LEU A 56 10.75 7.47 5.95
C LEU A 56 10.06 8.83 6.01
N ASP A 57 10.34 9.58 7.06
CA ASP A 57 9.88 10.95 7.24
C ASP A 57 11.06 11.79 7.75
N ASP A 58 11.18 13.01 7.25
CA ASP A 58 12.26 13.95 7.57
C ASP A 58 11.65 15.31 7.95
N VAL A 59 12.12 15.87 9.07
CA VAL A 59 11.68 17.21 9.49
C VAL A 59 12.36 18.25 8.61
N VAL A 60 11.57 18.95 7.79
CA VAL A 60 12.01 20.04 6.92
C VAL A 60 11.59 21.39 7.51
N GLN A 61 12.52 22.33 7.63
CA GLN A 61 12.21 23.70 8.05
C GLN A 61 11.55 24.44 6.87
N VAL A 62 10.38 25.06 7.13
CA VAL A 62 9.62 25.86 6.16
C VAL A 62 9.96 27.33 6.31
#